data_AF-A0A0J5S5F7-F1
#
_entry.id   AF-A0A0J5S5F7-F1
#
_cell.length_a   1.000
_cell.length_b   1.000
_cell.length_c   1.000
_cell.angle_alpha   90.00
_cell.angle_beta   90.00
_cell.angle_gamma   90.00
#
_symmetry.space_group_name_H-M   'P 1'
#
loop_
_entity.id
_entity.type
_entity.pdbx_description
1 polymer ?
#
loop_
_entity_poly.entity_id
_entity_poly.type
_entity_poly.pdbx_seq_one_letter_code
_entity_poly.pdbx_strand_id
1 'polypeptide(L)'
;MLYVIGSMIFLCMMMSVWALFTPGGKRDHVFSLHHFFFLGMCYLTIMIGFGAIYLLLDLEGVQILVEDGAPITGTFIEHFFTSIYFSGVTLFSLGYGDVTPVGVGRGVALIESWLGYTVPAAFVVKSFMRPKDDRIS
;
A
#
# COMPACT_ATOMS: atom_id res chain seq x y z
N MET A 1 -1.81 19.78 11.90
CA MET A 1 -2.31 19.73 10.52
C MET A 1 -1.83 18.49 9.78
N LEU A 2 -0.52 18.21 9.78
CA LEU A 2 0.08 17.03 9.11
C LEU A 2 -0.44 15.69 9.67
N TYR A 3 -0.58 15.54 11.00
CA TYR A 3 -1.18 14.33 11.59
C TYR A 3 -2.64 14.08 11.19
N VAL A 4 -3.43 15.13 10.97
CA VAL A 4 -4.83 15.01 10.52
C VAL A 4 -4.86 14.49 9.08
N ILE A 5 -3.99 15.02 8.22
CA ILE A 5 -3.83 14.57 6.83
C ILE A 5 -3.37 13.10 6.80
N GLY A 6 -2.36 12.73 7.60
CA GLY A 6 -1.90 11.34 7.71
C GLY A 6 -3.02 10.38 8.16
N SER A 7 -3.83 10.77 9.15
CA SER A 7 -4.95 9.96 9.62
C SER A 7 -6.05 9.76 8.55
N MET A 8 -6.31 10.79 7.74
CA MET A 8 -7.31 10.73 6.68
C MET A 8 -6.86 9.85 5.51
N ILE A 9 -5.57 9.91 5.17
CA ILE A 9 -4.94 9.01 4.19
C ILE A 9 -5.02 7.56 4.69
N PHE A 10 -4.63 7.31 5.94
CA PHE A 10 -4.70 5.99 6.54
C PHE A 10 -6.12 5.41 6.51
N LEU A 11 -7.14 6.20 6.85
CA LEU A 11 -8.55 5.79 6.77
C LEU A 11 -8.99 5.49 5.33
N CYS A 12 -8.55 6.30 4.36
CA CYS A 12 -8.84 6.09 2.94
C CYS A 12 -8.25 4.75 2.44
N MET A 13 -7.00 4.47 2.79
CA MET A 13 -6.35 3.19 2.47
C MET A 13 -7.08 2.03 3.12
N MET A 14 -7.43 2.18 4.40
CA MET A 14 -8.14 1.14 5.14
C MET A 14 -9.50 0.84 4.49
N MET A 15 -10.27 1.85 4.06
CA MET A 15 -11.51 1.65 3.32
C MET A 15 -11.29 0.97 1.96
N SER A 16 -10.24 1.33 1.23
CA SER A 16 -9.89 0.71 -0.06
C SER A 16 -9.57 -0.78 0.10
N VAL A 17 -8.79 -1.12 1.12
CA VAL A 17 -8.48 -2.52 1.48
C VAL A 17 -9.75 -3.24 1.95
N TRP A 18 -10.59 -2.59 2.75
CA TRP A 18 -11.84 -3.19 3.25
C TRP A 18 -12.87 -3.45 2.14
N ALA A 19 -12.87 -2.65 1.08
CA ALA A 19 -13.66 -2.90 -0.12
C ALA A 19 -13.29 -4.21 -0.82
N LEU A 20 -12.02 -4.66 -0.70
CA LEU A 20 -11.61 -6.00 -1.15
C LEU A 20 -12.35 -7.10 -0.38
N PHE A 21 -12.60 -6.92 0.92
CA PHE A 21 -13.30 -7.89 1.78
C PHE A 21 -14.83 -7.83 1.68
N THR A 22 -15.40 -6.80 1.05
CA THR A 22 -16.85 -6.66 0.94
C THR A 22 -17.43 -7.62 -0.13
N PRO A 23 -18.45 -8.45 0.20
CA PRO A 23 -19.04 -9.39 -0.76
C PRO A 23 -19.78 -8.68 -1.90
N GLY A 24 -19.23 -8.74 -3.11
CA GLY A 24 -19.85 -8.20 -4.32
C GLY A 24 -20.86 -9.19 -4.92
N GLY A 25 -22.15 -8.95 -4.70
CA GLY A 25 -23.24 -9.73 -5.28
C GLY A 25 -23.61 -9.28 -6.70
N LYS A 26 -22.99 -9.85 -7.73
CA LYS A 26 -23.60 -10.28 -9.01
C LYS A 26 -22.53 -10.76 -10.00
N ARG A 27 -22.85 -11.87 -10.66
CA ARG A 27 -22.05 -12.62 -11.63
C ARG A 27 -22.09 -11.92 -12.99
N ASP A 28 -20.93 -11.67 -13.60
CA ASP A 28 -20.78 -11.54 -15.07
C ASP A 28 -19.39 -12.02 -15.51
N HIS A 29 -19.31 -12.85 -16.56
CA HIS A 29 -18.09 -13.53 -17.03
C HIS A 29 -16.99 -12.61 -17.61
N VAL A 30 -17.21 -11.29 -17.67
CA VAL A 30 -16.18 -10.25 -17.95
C VAL A 30 -15.34 -9.93 -16.69
N PHE A 31 -15.52 -10.74 -15.64
CA PHE A 31 -15.05 -10.61 -14.26
C PHE A 31 -13.54 -10.42 -14.07
N SER A 32 -12.69 -11.05 -14.91
CA SER A 32 -11.25 -11.12 -14.64
C SER A 32 -10.53 -9.77 -14.78
N LEU A 33 -10.81 -9.02 -15.85
CA LEU A 33 -10.15 -7.74 -16.10
C LEU A 33 -10.59 -6.66 -15.09
N HIS A 34 -11.89 -6.58 -14.78
CA HIS A 34 -12.39 -5.60 -13.82
C HIS A 34 -11.78 -5.82 -12.42
N HIS A 35 -11.67 -7.09 -12.00
CA HIS A 35 -11.01 -7.45 -10.75
C HIS A 35 -9.50 -7.19 -10.77
N PHE A 36 -8.82 -7.43 -11.89
CA PHE A 36 -7.42 -7.07 -12.06
C PHE A 36 -7.18 -5.56 -11.98
N PHE A 37 -8.02 -4.74 -12.64
CA PHE A 37 -7.94 -3.28 -12.52
C PHE A 37 -8.24 -2.80 -11.10
N PHE A 38 -9.21 -3.41 -10.41
CA PHE A 38 -9.49 -3.12 -9.00
C PHE A 38 -8.30 -3.43 -8.10
N LEU A 39 -7.62 -4.55 -8.32
CA LEU A 39 -6.39 -4.91 -7.62
C LEU A 39 -5.29 -3.87 -7.87
N GLY A 40 -5.08 -3.46 -9.12
CA GLY A 40 -4.11 -2.42 -9.48
C GLY A 40 -4.40 -1.08 -8.80
N MET A 41 -5.67 -0.66 -8.75
CA MET A 41 -6.09 0.55 -8.04
C MET A 41 -5.88 0.45 -6.53
N CYS A 42 -6.12 -0.72 -5.94
CA CYS A 42 -5.83 -0.98 -4.52
C CYS A 42 -4.32 -0.81 -4.25
N TYR A 43 -3.46 -1.41 -5.08
CA TYR A 43 -2.01 -1.26 -5.00
C TYR A 43 -1.55 0.19 -5.12
N LEU A 44 -2.07 0.93 -6.11
CA LEU A 44 -1.75 2.35 -6.28
C LEU A 44 -2.18 3.17 -5.07
N THR A 45 -3.33 2.88 -4.49
CA THR A 45 -3.82 3.57 -3.28
C THR A 45 -2.90 3.29 -2.09
N ILE A 46 -2.48 2.03 -1.91
CA ILE A 46 -1.56 1.65 -0.83
C ILE A 46 -0.20 2.34 -1.02
N MET A 47 0.33 2.31 -2.24
CA MET A 47 1.60 2.94 -2.58
C MET A 47 1.59 4.46 -2.36
N ILE A 48 0.54 5.15 -2.84
CA ILE A 48 0.42 6.60 -2.66
C ILE A 48 0.26 6.94 -1.17
N GLY A 49 -0.51 6.15 -0.43
CA GLY A 49 -0.75 6.45 0.98
C GLY A 49 0.46 6.19 1.88
N PHE A 50 1.21 5.10 1.68
CA PHE A 50 2.45 4.87 2.42
C PHE A 50 3.55 5.85 1.99
N GLY A 51 3.69 6.13 0.69
CA GLY A 51 4.58 7.18 0.20
C GLY A 51 4.29 8.55 0.83
N ALA A 52 3.00 8.90 1.00
CA ALA A 52 2.61 10.12 1.71
C ALA A 52 2.95 10.05 3.21
N ILE A 53 2.79 8.90 3.87
CA ILE A 53 3.19 8.72 5.28
C ILE A 53 4.70 8.92 5.44
N TYR A 54 5.53 8.32 4.59
CA TYR A 54 6.98 8.52 4.64
C TYR A 54 7.36 9.98 4.44
N LEU A 55 6.78 10.64 3.44
CA LEU A 55 7.03 12.05 3.19
C LEU A 55 6.61 12.93 4.37
N LEU A 56 5.44 12.69 4.96
CA LEU A 56 4.99 13.47 6.12
C LEU A 56 5.94 13.33 7.32
N LEU A 57 6.43 12.12 7.57
CA LEU A 57 7.38 11.86 8.66
C LEU A 57 8.73 12.51 8.40
N ASP A 58 9.19 12.46 7.15
CA ASP A 58 10.42 13.09 6.72
C ASP A 58 10.36 14.64 6.82
N LEU A 59 9.21 15.24 6.48
CA LEU A 59 8.97 16.69 6.62
C LEU A 59 8.90 17.17 8.08
N GLU A 60 8.50 16.30 9.02
CA GLU A 60 8.56 16.58 10.46
C GLU A 60 10.02 16.53 11.00
N GLY A 61 11.01 16.30 10.12
CA GLY A 61 12.42 16.21 10.47
C GLY A 61 12.81 14.87 11.10
N VAL A 62 11.93 13.87 11.04
CA VAL A 62 12.24 12.52 11.49
C VAL A 62 12.98 11.80 10.36
N GLN A 63 14.27 11.55 10.56
CA GLN A 63 15.05 10.79 9.60
C GLN A 63 14.51 9.36 9.50
N ILE A 64 13.81 9.08 8.40
CA ILE A 64 13.06 7.85 8.21
C ILE A 64 13.49 7.06 6.97
N LEU A 65 14.03 7.76 5.98
CA LEU A 65 14.61 7.20 4.77
C LEU A 65 16.04 7.73 4.59
N VAL A 66 16.87 6.89 4.00
CA VAL A 66 18.24 7.23 3.58
C VAL A 66 18.43 6.67 2.17
N GLU A 67 19.02 7.50 1.32
CA GLU A 67 19.36 7.20 -0.06
C GLU A 67 20.88 6.99 -0.13
N ASP A 68 21.32 5.80 -0.57
CA ASP A 68 22.74 5.40 -0.61
C ASP A 68 23.50 5.59 0.72
N GLY A 69 22.78 5.46 1.84
CA GLY A 69 23.33 5.63 3.19
C GLY A 69 23.49 7.09 3.65
N ALA A 70 23.10 8.06 2.82
CA ALA A 70 23.01 9.47 3.18
C ALA A 70 21.56 9.91 3.42
N PRO A 71 21.31 10.95 4.24
CA PRO A 71 19.99 11.56 4.31
C PRO A 71 19.56 12.02 2.92
N ILE A 72 18.28 11.89 2.59
CA ILE A 72 17.75 12.41 1.32
C ILE A 72 18.05 13.92 1.28
N THR A 73 18.75 14.35 0.24
CA THR A 73 19.06 15.77 0.01
C THR A 73 18.30 16.23 -1.21
N GLY A 74 17.56 17.34 -1.11
CA GLY A 74 16.83 17.80 -2.26
C GLY A 74 15.72 18.80 -2.01
N THR A 75 14.95 19.03 -3.07
CA THR A 75 13.69 19.76 -3.03
C THR A 75 12.56 18.88 -2.52
N PHE A 76 11.47 19.47 -2.04
CA PHE A 76 10.25 18.75 -1.64
C PHE A 76 9.78 17.72 -2.69
N ILE A 77 9.92 18.04 -3.98
CA ILE A 77 9.52 17.17 -5.09
C ILE A 77 10.37 15.90 -5.15
N GLU A 78 11.68 16.01 -4.90
CA GLU A 78 12.59 14.86 -4.84
C GLU A 78 12.21 13.96 -3.66
N HIS A 79 12.01 14.53 -2.47
CA HIS A 79 11.54 13.78 -1.31
C HIS A 79 10.20 13.08 -1.56
N PHE A 80 9.26 13.73 -2.26
CA PHE A 80 7.98 13.13 -2.64
C PHE A 80 8.16 11.93 -3.56
N PHE A 81 8.95 12.06 -4.63
CA PHE A 81 9.18 10.97 -5.57
C PHE A 81 9.97 9.82 -4.94
N THR A 82 11.00 10.11 -4.14
CA THR A 82 11.78 9.10 -3.40
C THR A 82 10.90 8.34 -2.40
N SER A 83 9.98 9.03 -1.71
CA SER A 83 9.05 8.39 -0.77
C SER A 83 8.05 7.46 -1.47
N ILE A 84 7.48 7.89 -2.60
CA ILE A 84 6.57 7.07 -3.41
C ILE A 84 7.31 5.88 -4.03
N TYR A 85 8.54 6.10 -4.50
CA TYR A 85 9.40 5.05 -5.03
C TYR A 85 9.73 4.00 -3.97
N PHE A 86 10.17 4.44 -2.78
CA PHE A 86 10.45 3.54 -1.66
C PHE A 86 9.22 2.71 -1.26
N SER A 87 8.05 3.35 -1.20
CA SER A 87 6.78 2.68 -0.94
C SER A 87 6.50 1.60 -1.99
N GLY A 88 6.64 1.90 -3.28
CA GLY A 88 6.49 0.91 -4.34
C GLY A 88 7.47 -0.27 -4.23
N VAL A 89 8.76 0.02 -4.02
CA VAL A 89 9.82 -0.99 -3.85
C VAL A 89 9.56 -1.89 -2.63
N THR A 90 9.00 -1.32 -1.55
CA THR A 90 8.66 -2.03 -0.32
C THR A 90 7.38 -2.86 -0.46
N LEU A 91 6.34 -2.29 -1.08
CA LEU A 91 5.03 -2.91 -1.29
C LEU A 91 5.11 -4.12 -2.22
N PHE A 92 5.90 -4.00 -3.29
CA PHE A 92 6.17 -5.10 -4.21
C PHE A 92 7.32 -6.01 -3.77
N SER A 93 7.93 -5.73 -2.60
CA SER A 93 9.05 -6.50 -2.05
C SER A 93 10.25 -6.62 -3.01
N LEU A 94 10.49 -5.58 -3.82
CA LEU A 94 11.64 -5.49 -4.71
C LEU A 94 12.93 -5.24 -3.93
N GLY A 95 12.87 -4.32 -2.96
CA GLY A 95 13.96 -4.06 -2.02
C GLY A 95 15.34 -3.85 -2.64
N TYR A 96 15.47 -2.99 -3.66
CA TYR A 96 16.74 -2.77 -4.37
C TYR A 96 17.90 -2.32 -3.45
N GLY A 97 17.58 -1.67 -2.33
CA GLY A 97 18.55 -1.29 -1.30
C GLY A 97 19.23 0.06 -1.53
N ASP A 98 18.84 0.77 -2.58
CA ASP A 98 19.20 2.16 -2.88
C ASP A 98 18.56 3.13 -1.89
N VAL A 99 17.27 2.93 -1.59
CA VAL A 99 16.56 3.66 -0.53
C VAL A 99 16.20 2.70 0.58
N THR A 100 16.64 3.01 1.80
CA THR A 100 16.44 2.12 2.96
C THR A 100 15.75 2.82 4.13
N PRO A 101 14.88 2.11 4.87
CA PRO A 101 14.20 2.67 6.01
C PRO A 101 15.10 2.66 7.26
N VAL A 102 15.07 3.76 8.00
CA VAL A 102 15.77 3.93 9.28
C VAL A 102 14.82 4.37 10.39
N GLY A 103 15.23 4.17 11.63
CA GLY A 103 14.43 4.52 12.80
C GLY A 103 13.02 3.90 12.77
N VAL A 104 12.00 4.74 12.94
CA VAL A 104 10.58 4.36 12.95
C VAL A 104 10.11 3.85 11.58
N GLY A 105 10.79 4.23 10.49
CA GLY A 105 10.46 3.82 9.12
C GLY A 105 10.51 2.32 8.90
N ARG A 106 11.34 1.62 9.68
CA ARG A 106 11.43 0.15 9.64
C ARG A 106 10.11 -0.51 10.03
N GLY A 107 9.42 0.03 11.03
CA GLY A 107 8.12 -0.48 11.47
C GLY A 107 7.03 -0.22 10.43
N VAL A 108 7.04 0.97 9.83
CA VAL A 108 6.10 1.34 8.77
C VAL A 108 6.30 0.46 7.53
N ALA A 109 7.55 0.28 7.09
CA ALA A 109 7.90 -0.58 5.95
C ALA A 109 7.52 -2.05 6.18
N LEU A 110 7.65 -2.56 7.41
CA LEU A 110 7.25 -3.92 7.74
C LEU A 110 5.73 -4.13 7.59
N ILE A 111 4.92 -3.15 8.02
CA ILE A 111 3.46 -3.19 7.84
C ILE A 111 3.10 -3.09 6.36
N GLU A 112 3.79 -2.22 5.62
CA GLU A 112 3.59 -2.05 4.19
C GLU A 112 3.88 -3.33 3.39
N SER A 113 5.03 -3.97 3.62
CA SER A 113 5.36 -5.24 2.97
C SER A 113 4.39 -6.36 3.34
N TRP A 114 3.89 -6.39 4.58
CA TRP A 114 2.86 -7.34 4.99
C TRP A 114 1.55 -7.15 4.20
N LEU A 115 1.12 -5.92 3.97
CA LEU A 115 -0.02 -5.62 3.11
C LEU A 115 0.24 -6.01 1.65
N GLY A 116 1.46 -5.78 1.16
CA GLY A 116 1.91 -6.18 -0.17
C GLY A 116 1.70 -7.66 -0.47
N TYR A 117 1.95 -8.53 0.52
CA TYR A 117 1.69 -9.97 0.41
C TYR A 117 0.22 -10.37 0.64
N THR A 118 -0.47 -9.65 1.53
CA THR A 118 -1.85 -10.01 1.92
C THR A 118 -2.86 -9.69 0.82
N VAL A 119 -2.67 -8.60 0.07
CA VAL A 119 -3.61 -8.13 -0.95
C VAL A 119 -3.82 -9.14 -2.10
N PRO A 120 -2.78 -9.75 -2.73
CA PRO A 120 -2.95 -10.79 -3.74
C PRO A 120 -3.58 -12.06 -3.18
N ALA A 121 -3.21 -12.46 -1.97
CA ALA A 121 -3.76 -13.64 -1.33
C ALA A 121 -5.28 -13.47 -1.11
N ALA A 122 -5.68 -12.32 -0.58
CA ALA A 122 -7.10 -11.98 -0.41
C ALA A 122 -7.85 -11.88 -1.76
N PHE A 123 -7.20 -11.35 -2.79
CA PHE A 123 -7.73 -11.31 -4.15
C PHE A 123 -7.99 -12.71 -4.72
N VAL A 124 -7.03 -13.64 -4.56
CA VAL A 124 -7.14 -15.03 -5.00
C VAL A 124 -8.26 -15.74 -4.23
N VAL A 125 -8.30 -15.61 -2.91
CA VAL A 125 -9.38 -16.19 -2.09
C VAL A 125 -10.74 -15.68 -2.55
N LYS A 126 -10.91 -14.36 -2.73
CA LYS A 126 -12.17 -13.79 -3.22
C LYS A 126 -12.56 -14.28 -4.62
N SER A 127 -11.58 -14.41 -5.50
CA SER A 127 -11.82 -14.76 -6.91
C SER A 127 -12.10 -16.25 -7.10
N PHE A 128 -11.45 -17.11 -6.33
CA PHE A 128 -11.47 -18.57 -6.54
C PHE A 128 -12.21 -19.34 -5.45
N MET A 129 -12.21 -18.88 -4.19
CA MET A 129 -12.93 -19.54 -3.10
C MET A 129 -14.32 -18.92 -2.93
N ARG A 130 -15.31 -19.54 -3.59
CA ARG A 130 -16.71 -19.34 -3.22
C ARG A 130 -17.01 -20.10 -1.92
N PRO A 131 -17.70 -19.49 -0.94
CA PRO A 131 -18.40 -20.27 0.08
C PRO A 131 -19.34 -21.23 -0.65
N LYS A 132 -19.24 -22.52 -0.33
CA LYS A 132 -20.19 -23.53 -0.79
C LYS A 132 -21.55 -23.13 -0.21
N ASP A 133 -22.51 -22.79 -1.08
CA ASP A 133 -23.89 -22.55 -0.65
C ASP A 133 -24.49 -23.90 -0.27
N ASP A 134 -24.40 -24.27 1.01
CA ASP A 134 -24.93 -25.53 1.55
C ASP A 134 -26.47 -25.50 1.68
N ARG A 135 -27.17 -24.82 0.75
CA ARG A 135 -28.63 -24.71 0.71
C ARG A 135 -29.26 -25.49 -0.44
N ILE A 136 -28.81 -26.71 -0.71
CA ILE A 136 -29.68 -27.74 -1.33
C ILE A 136 -29.21 -29.12 -0.83
N SER A 137 -29.84 -29.61 0.25
CA SER A 137 -29.93 -31.04 0.59
C SER A 137 -31.35 -31.33 1.03
#